data_AF-A0A7W0ZFN4-F1
#
_entry.id   AF-A0A7W0ZFN4-F1
#
_cell.length_a   1.000
_cell.length_b   1.000
_cell.length_c   1.000
_cell.angle_alpha   90.00
_cell.angle_beta   90.00
_cell.angle_gamma   90.00
#
_symmetry.space_group_name_H-M   'P 1'
#
loop_
_entity.id
_entity.type
_entity.pdbx_description
1 polymer ?
#
loop_
_entity_poly.entity_id
_entity_poly.type
_entity_poly.pdbx_seq_one_letter_code
_entity_poly.pdbx_strand_id
1 'polypeptide(L)'
;MVKKRLDTLLVERGLAETRTQAQALVLAGLVPGYQKPGQQVDEDAELRVDRPPPFVSRGGEKLRNALDAFELDVEGRDCVDVGASTGGFTDCLLQAGAARVVAIDVGYGQLHPKLRSDPR
;
A
#
# COMPACT_ATOMS: atom_id res chain seq x y z
N MET A 1 8.66 14.01 32.32
CA MET A 1 8.16 13.13 31.26
C MET A 1 9.34 12.36 30.72
N VAL A 2 9.27 11.03 30.72
CA VAL A 2 10.33 10.19 30.17
C VAL A 2 10.21 10.25 28.65
N LYS A 3 11.27 10.73 27.99
CA LYS A 3 11.33 10.76 26.53
C LYS A 3 12.07 9.53 26.03
N LYS A 4 11.53 8.90 24.99
CA LYS A 4 12.12 7.75 24.31
C LYS A 4 12.35 8.08 22.85
N ARG A 5 13.29 7.37 22.23
CA ARG A 5 13.46 7.44 20.77
C ARG A 5 12.24 6.85 20.08
N LEU A 6 11.72 7.55 19.09
CA LEU A 6 10.57 7.12 18.30
C LEU A 6 10.73 5.70 17.73
N ASP A 7 11.89 5.38 17.14
CA ASP A 7 12.16 4.04 16.60
C ASP A 7 12.11 2.91 17.64
N THR A 8 12.41 3.23 18.90
CA THR A 8 12.37 2.28 20.01
C THR A 8 10.94 2.15 20.53
N LEU A 9 10.24 3.27 20.69
CA LEU A 9 8.85 3.30 21.13
C LEU A 9 7.90 2.60 20.14
N LEU A 10 8.14 2.71 18.84
CA LEU A 10 7.40 1.97 17.81
C LEU A 10 7.53 0.45 17.98
N VAL A 11 8.72 -0.05 18.35
CA VAL A 11 8.95 -1.49 18.58
C VAL A 11 8.34 -1.94 19.91
N GLU A 12 8.56 -1.18 20.98
CA GLU A 12 7.98 -1.47 22.30
C GLU A 12 6.44 -1.54 22.27
N ARG A 13 5.80 -0.76 21.38
CA ARG A 13 4.34 -0.77 21.19
C ARG A 13 3.85 -1.75 20.11
N GLY A 14 4.73 -2.57 19.53
CA GLY A 14 4.36 -3.54 18.50
C GLY A 14 3.90 -2.93 17.18
N LEU A 15 4.20 -1.65 16.94
CA LEU A 15 3.92 -0.97 15.67
C LEU A 15 4.98 -1.27 14.60
N ALA A 16 6.11 -1.84 15.01
CA ALA A 16 7.15 -2.42 14.17
C ALA A 16 7.77 -3.63 14.90
N GLU A 17 8.21 -4.64 14.16
CA GLU A 17 8.84 -5.85 14.69
C GLU A 17 10.30 -5.62 15.08
N THR A 18 10.99 -4.72 14.37
CA THR A 18 12.40 -4.40 14.61
C THR A 18 12.67 -2.90 14.56
N ARG A 19 13.76 -2.45 15.20
CA ARG A 19 14.17 -1.03 15.13
C ARG A 19 14.51 -0.61 13.70
N THR A 20 15.07 -1.49 12.88
CA THR A 20 15.36 -1.22 11.47
C THR A 20 14.07 -0.99 10.67
N GLN A 21 13.06 -1.83 10.89
CA GLN A 21 11.74 -1.64 10.28
C GLN A 21 11.09 -0.33 10.76
N ALA A 22 11.14 -0.03 12.06
CA ALA A 22 10.63 1.23 12.62
C ALA A 22 11.28 2.46 11.95
N GLN A 23 12.60 2.43 11.74
CA GLN A 23 13.32 3.51 11.04
C GLN A 23 12.85 3.65 9.60
N ALA A 24 12.68 2.55 8.88
CA ALA A 24 12.18 2.56 7.51
C ALA A 24 10.76 3.15 7.42
N LEU A 25 9.86 2.80 8.35
CA LEU A 25 8.50 3.34 8.40
C LEU A 25 8.47 4.86 8.62
N VAL A 26 9.30 5.36 9.54
CA VAL A 26 9.40 6.81 9.78
C VAL A 26 9.97 7.54 8.56
N LEU A 27 11.02 7.00 7.93
CA LEU A 27 11.63 7.59 6.74
C LEU A 27 10.71 7.53 5.51
N ALA A 28 9.84 6.53 5.44
CA ALA A 28 8.80 6.41 4.42
C ALA A 28 7.60 7.35 4.67
N GLY A 29 7.59 8.13 5.75
CA GLY A 29 6.49 9.01 6.11
C GLY A 29 5.24 8.27 6.57
N LEU A 30 5.35 6.98 6.91
CA LEU A 30 4.26 6.14 7.38
C LEU A 30 3.98 6.32 8.87
N VAL A 31 4.67 7.22 9.55
CA VAL A 31 4.42 7.59 10.95
C VAL A 31 4.05 9.07 10.98
N PRO A 32 2.75 9.42 10.87
CA PRO A 32 2.30 10.79 10.69
C PRO A 32 2.81 11.73 11.78
N GLY A 33 3.28 12.91 11.40
CA GLY A 33 3.84 13.90 12.32
C GLY A 33 5.32 13.69 12.68
N TYR A 34 5.97 12.64 12.16
CA TYR A 34 7.37 12.34 12.45
C TYR A 34 8.18 12.05 11.18
N GLN A 35 9.41 12.56 11.13
CA GLN A 35 10.34 12.37 10.00
C GLN A 35 11.74 11.87 10.44
N LYS A 36 12.01 11.86 11.75
CA LYS A 36 13.33 11.49 12.31
C LYS A 36 13.18 10.31 13.25
N PRO A 37 13.69 9.11 12.90
CA PRO A 37 13.53 7.93 13.75
C PRO A 37 14.14 8.09 15.15
N GLY A 38 15.21 8.89 15.28
CA GLY A 38 15.86 9.19 16.55
C GLY A 38 15.22 10.33 17.34
N GLN A 39 14.10 10.88 16.90
CA GLN A 39 13.39 11.95 17.61
C GLN A 39 12.98 11.46 19.01
N GLN A 40 13.22 12.31 20.01
CA GLN A 40 12.77 12.09 21.38
C GLN A 40 11.29 12.46 21.49
N VAL A 41 10.45 11.50 21.82
CA VAL A 41 9.00 11.64 21.95
C VAL A 41 8.57 11.20 23.35
N ASP A 42 7.46 11.74 23.84
CA ASP A 42 6.91 11.33 25.12
C ASP A 42 6.38 9.89 25.04
N GLU A 43 6.56 9.12 26.11
CA GLU A 43 6.19 7.71 26.17
C GLU A 43 4.68 7.46 26.00
N ASP A 44 3.85 8.48 26.17
CA ASP A 44 2.39 8.48 26.00
C ASP A 44 1.93 9.11 24.68
N ALA A 45 2.85 9.57 23.82
CA ALA A 45 2.50 10.17 22.53
C ALA A 45 1.60 9.25 21.70
N GLU A 46 0.54 9.76 21.06
CA GLU A 46 -0.27 8.95 20.15
C GLU A 46 0.54 8.61 18.89
N LEU A 47 0.86 7.32 18.73
CA LEU A 47 1.61 6.83 17.57
C LEU A 47 0.75 5.86 16.79
N ARG A 48 0.79 6.01 15.47
CA ARG A 48 0.24 5.04 14.52
C ARG A 48 1.20 4.88 13.36
N VAL A 49 1.14 3.70 12.74
CA VAL A 49 1.84 3.42 11.48
C VAL A 49 0.77 3.28 10.42
N ASP A 50 0.75 4.23 9.49
CA ASP A 50 -0.08 4.13 8.29
C ASP A 50 0.48 2.99 7.43
N ARG A 51 -0.39 2.11 6.93
CA ARG A 51 0.01 1.12 5.95
C ARG A 51 -0.05 1.76 4.56
N PRO A 52 0.95 1.55 3.69
CA PRO A 52 0.81 1.96 2.30
C PRO A 52 -0.43 1.27 1.72
N PRO A 53 -1.22 1.96 0.90
CA PRO A 53 -2.39 1.36 0.28
C PRO A 53 -1.96 0.14 -0.54
N PRO A 54 -2.72 -0.97 -0.51
CA PRO A 54 -2.35 -2.20 -1.20
C PRO A 54 -2.35 -2.04 -2.73
N PHE A 55 -3.06 -1.02 -3.24
CA PHE A 55 -3.21 -0.75 -4.67
C PHE A 55 -2.85 0.70 -5.00
N VAL A 56 -2.46 0.96 -6.25
CA VAL A 56 -2.13 2.31 -6.74
C VAL A 56 -3.28 3.33 -6.65
N SER A 57 -4.52 2.87 -6.44
CA SER A 57 -5.65 3.75 -6.10
C SER A 57 -6.70 3.01 -5.27
N ARG A 58 -7.58 3.79 -4.61
CA ARG A 58 -8.73 3.26 -3.84
C ARG A 58 -9.68 2.40 -4.68
N GLY A 59 -9.61 2.46 -6.01
CA GLY A 59 -10.36 1.56 -6.88
C GLY A 59 -10.06 0.09 -6.59
N GLY A 60 -8.80 -0.27 -6.34
CA GLY A 60 -8.42 -1.66 -6.13
C GLY A 60 -9.13 -2.34 -4.95
N GLU A 61 -9.38 -1.60 -3.86
CA GLU A 61 -10.15 -2.13 -2.72
C GLU A 61 -11.58 -2.52 -3.10
N LYS A 62 -12.21 -1.76 -4.02
CA LYS A 62 -13.56 -2.07 -4.49
C LYS A 62 -13.58 -3.40 -5.25
N LEU A 63 -12.60 -3.61 -6.13
CA LEU A 63 -12.50 -4.86 -6.88
C LEU A 63 -12.13 -6.03 -5.98
N ARG A 64 -11.17 -5.86 -5.05
CA ARG A 64 -10.82 -6.89 -4.08
C ARG A 64 -12.06 -7.36 -3.32
N ASN A 65 -12.84 -6.44 -2.77
CA ASN A 65 -14.08 -6.77 -2.08
C ASN A 65 -15.07 -7.52 -2.98
N ALA A 66 -15.16 -7.17 -4.26
CA ALA A 66 -16.02 -7.89 -5.20
C ALA A 66 -15.51 -9.30 -5.50
N LEU A 67 -14.21 -9.49 -5.72
CA LEU A 67 -13.61 -10.81 -5.93
C LEU A 67 -13.87 -11.72 -4.73
N ASP A 68 -13.68 -11.20 -3.52
CA ASP A 68 -13.87 -11.94 -2.27
C ASP A 68 -15.36 -12.25 -2.04
N ALA A 69 -16.25 -11.27 -2.21
CA ALA A 69 -17.68 -11.44 -1.96
C ALA A 69 -18.38 -12.36 -2.98
N PHE A 70 -17.89 -12.42 -4.21
CA PHE A 70 -18.43 -13.27 -5.27
C PHE A 70 -17.62 -14.56 -5.47
N GLU A 71 -16.60 -14.81 -4.64
CA GLU A 71 -15.71 -15.96 -4.73
C GLU A 71 -15.13 -16.15 -6.16
N LEU A 72 -14.76 -15.03 -6.79
CA LEU A 72 -14.24 -15.03 -8.15
C LEU A 72 -12.73 -15.22 -8.15
N ASP A 73 -12.31 -16.38 -8.64
CA ASP A 73 -10.91 -16.68 -8.89
C ASP A 73 -10.47 -16.19 -10.29
N VAL A 74 -9.46 -15.32 -10.31
CA VAL A 74 -8.84 -14.76 -11.52
C VAL A 74 -7.42 -15.29 -11.76
N GLU A 75 -6.93 -16.21 -10.93
CA GLU A 75 -5.60 -16.78 -11.06
C GLU A 75 -5.40 -17.42 -12.43
N GLY A 76 -4.30 -17.05 -13.10
CA GLY A 76 -3.96 -17.55 -14.43
C GLY A 76 -4.87 -17.06 -15.56
N ARG A 77 -5.83 -16.16 -15.30
CA ARG A 77 -6.78 -15.68 -16.32
C ARG A 77 -6.31 -14.41 -17.02
N ASP A 78 -6.70 -14.29 -18.28
CA ASP A 78 -6.66 -13.02 -19.00
C ASP A 78 -7.84 -12.15 -18.58
N CYS A 79 -7.57 -10.90 -18.20
CA CYS A 79 -8.58 -9.95 -17.75
C CYS A 79 -8.59 -8.69 -18.63
N VAL A 80 -9.72 -7.98 -18.64
CA VAL A 80 -9.86 -6.66 -19.26
C VAL A 80 -10.37 -5.68 -18.19
N ASP A 81 -9.68 -4.55 -18.04
CA ASP A 81 -10.06 -3.45 -17.15
C ASP A 81 -10.50 -2.25 -18.00
N VAL A 82 -11.81 -1.98 -18.03
CA VAL A 82 -12.40 -0.91 -18.84
C VAL A 82 -12.62 0.34 -17.99
N GLY A 83 -11.93 1.42 -18.33
CA GLY A 83 -11.85 2.63 -17.50
C GLY A 83 -10.75 2.54 -16.45
N ALA A 84 -9.59 1.97 -16.83
CA ALA A 84 -8.50 1.64 -15.92
C ALA A 84 -7.99 2.85 -15.12
N SER A 85 -8.06 4.06 -15.67
CA SER A 85 -7.62 5.31 -15.07
C SER A 85 -6.18 5.22 -14.54
N THR A 86 -5.99 5.43 -13.23
CA THR A 86 -4.69 5.26 -12.55
C THR A 86 -4.25 3.79 -12.42
N GLY A 87 -5.17 2.84 -12.59
CA GLY A 87 -4.91 1.39 -12.64
C GLY A 87 -5.25 0.63 -11.37
N GLY A 88 -6.18 1.12 -10.54
CA GLY A 88 -6.52 0.46 -9.27
C GLY A 88 -7.06 -0.97 -9.44
N PHE A 89 -7.94 -1.18 -10.42
CA PHE A 89 -8.50 -2.50 -10.73
C PHE A 89 -7.43 -3.39 -11.38
N THR A 90 -6.68 -2.86 -12.35
CA THR A 90 -5.52 -3.52 -12.95
C THR A 90 -4.52 -4.04 -11.89
N ASP A 91 -4.10 -3.22 -10.93
CA ASP A 91 -3.19 -3.64 -9.85
C ASP A 91 -3.81 -4.74 -8.98
N CYS A 92 -5.11 -4.64 -8.67
CA CYS A 92 -5.82 -5.67 -7.93
C CYS A 92 -5.86 -7.02 -8.67
N LEU A 93 -6.16 -7.03 -9.97
CA LEU A 93 -6.19 -8.24 -10.80
C LEU A 93 -4.80 -8.88 -10.90
N LEU A 94 -3.76 -8.09 -11.16
CA LEU A 94 -2.38 -8.57 -11.26
C LEU A 94 -1.86 -9.14 -9.93
N GLN A 95 -2.23 -8.53 -8.80
CA GLN A 95 -1.92 -9.04 -7.46
C GLN A 95 -2.76 -10.27 -7.09
N ALA A 96 -3.96 -10.40 -7.64
CA ALA A 96 -4.82 -11.57 -7.47
C ALA A 96 -4.46 -12.74 -8.41
N GLY A 97 -3.38 -12.62 -9.18
CA GLY A 97 -2.83 -13.73 -9.97
C GLY A 97 -3.28 -13.76 -11.44
N ALA A 98 -3.93 -12.73 -11.96
CA ALA A 98 -4.24 -12.64 -13.38
C ALA A 98 -2.96 -12.82 -14.23
N ALA A 99 -3.05 -13.61 -15.30
CA ALA A 99 -1.94 -13.88 -16.20
C ALA A 99 -1.57 -12.65 -17.04
N ARG A 100 -2.59 -11.89 -17.45
CA ARG A 100 -2.48 -10.67 -18.25
C ARG A 100 -3.66 -9.74 -17.97
N VAL A 101 -3.44 -8.43 -18.01
CA VAL A 101 -4.53 -7.45 -17.91
C VAL A 101 -4.47 -6.43 -19.04
N VAL A 102 -5.50 -6.40 -19.88
CA VAL A 102 -5.67 -5.33 -20.88
C VAL A 102 -6.35 -4.14 -20.22
N ALA A 103 -5.56 -3.13 -19.87
CA ALA A 103 -6.04 -1.87 -19.28
C ALA A 103 -6.45 -0.88 -20.38
N ILE A 104 -7.75 -0.59 -20.47
CA ILE A 104 -8.34 0.28 -21.49
C ILE A 104 -8.83 1.56 -20.81
N ASP A 105 -8.44 2.72 -21.35
CA ASP A 105 -8.95 4.01 -20.91
C ASP A 105 -9.01 5.01 -22.07
N VAL A 106 -9.88 6.01 -21.95
CA VAL A 106 -9.97 7.13 -22.90
C VAL A 106 -8.97 8.26 -22.57
N GLY A 107 -8.50 8.30 -21.32
CA GLY A 107 -7.50 9.23 -20.83
C GLY A 107 -6.08 8.85 -21.23
N TYR A 108 -5.29 9.84 -21.62
CA TYR A 108 -3.88 9.65 -21.96
C TYR A 108 -2.99 9.75 -20.73
N GLY A 109 -1.96 8.90 -20.63
CA GLY A 109 -0.91 9.07 -19.62
C GLY A 109 -1.30 8.76 -18.17
N GLN A 110 -2.48 8.19 -17.91
CA GLN A 110 -3.01 8.05 -16.54
C GLN A 110 -2.47 6.86 -15.72
N LEU A 111 -2.18 5.74 -16.38
CA LEU A 111 -1.76 4.52 -15.70
C LEU A 111 -0.48 4.73 -14.87
N HIS A 112 -0.48 4.24 -13.63
CA HIS A 112 0.65 4.38 -12.70
C HIS A 112 1.94 3.76 -13.28
N PRO A 113 3.13 4.38 -13.10
CA PRO A 113 4.39 3.88 -13.67
C PRO A 113 4.70 2.42 -13.35
N LYS A 114 4.46 1.98 -12.11
CA LYS A 114 4.58 0.56 -11.68
C LYS A 114 3.85 -0.39 -12.63
N LEU A 115 2.63 -0.04 -13.05
CA LEU A 115 1.79 -0.89 -13.89
C LEU A 115 2.20 -0.81 -15.36
N ARG A 116 2.63 0.37 -15.84
CA ARG A 116 3.17 0.50 -17.21
C ARG A 116 4.44 -0.34 -17.43
N SER A 117 5.17 -0.62 -16.37
CA SER A 117 6.39 -1.41 -16.39
C SER A 117 6.17 -2.88 -15.99
N ASP A 118 4.94 -3.28 -15.63
CA ASP A 118 4.62 -4.70 -15.44
C ASP A 118 4.60 -5.38 -16.82
N PRO A 119 5.26 -6.54 -16.98
CA PRO A 119 5.28 -7.25 -18.27
C PRO A 119 3.96 -7.97 -18.61
N ARG A 120 3.00 -8.01 -17.68
CA ARG A 120 1.70 -8.69 -17.82
C ARG A 120 0.56 -7.72 -18.14
#